data_AF-A0A8J7NQW0-F1
#
_entry.id   AF-A0A8J7NQW0-F1
#
_cell.length_a   1.000
_cell.length_b   1.000
_cell.length_c   1.000
_cell.angle_alpha   90.00
_cell.angle_beta   90.00
_cell.angle_gamma   90.00
#
_symmetry.space_group_name_H-M   'P 1'
#
loop_
_entity.id
_entity.type
_entity.pdbx_description
1 polymer ?
#
loop_
_entity_poly.entity_id
_entity_poly.type
_entity_poly.pdbx_seq_one_letter_code
_entity_poly.pdbx_strand_id
1 'polypeptide(L)'
;LLHMSVFSQSFSPCSRFLAAGNNYGEIAIFSLCSALSPEATESSQRPILTFKAHEGPVFSLLSTDSQLLSAGNGEISAWNWSELVNKGNKAAWTRRPEYKSSLEIPEINAMVINPRDNSLLVGGGDNNIHIMDLESGAFKMAMQGHTDYIHCLSLREREGEVLSGSEDGSVRVWGKTGAVRGETGEVWGCIVTVRGETGEVWAGIVTVWGETGAVWGGIVTVWGETGALWGGIVTVRGETGAVWGGIVTVWDETGALWGGIVTVRGETGEVWGGIVTVWGETGALWGGIVTVRGETGVVWGGIVTVRGETGAVWGGIVTVWGETGALWGGIVTVRGETGALWGGIVTVRGETGALWGGIVTVRGETGALWGGIRPA
;
A
#
# COMPACT_ATOMS: atom_id res chain seq x y z
N LEU A 1 10.68 47.47 -8.85
CA LEU A 1 10.70 46.71 -10.11
C LEU A 1 10.64 45.25 -9.71
N LEU A 2 9.50 44.59 -9.86
CA LEU A 2 9.48 43.15 -9.66
C LEU A 2 10.31 42.53 -10.78
N HIS A 3 11.39 41.82 -10.43
CA HIS A 3 12.23 41.15 -11.40
C HIS A 3 11.45 39.98 -12.02
N MET A 4 11.51 39.86 -13.35
CA MET A 4 10.99 38.71 -14.08
C MET A 4 12.02 37.58 -13.93
N SER A 5 11.64 36.51 -13.25
CA SER A 5 12.50 35.35 -13.02
C SER A 5 12.07 34.21 -13.94
N VAL A 6 13.02 33.65 -14.69
CA VAL A 6 12.79 32.45 -15.50
C VAL A 6 12.94 31.23 -14.60
N PHE A 7 11.92 30.38 -14.54
CA PHE A 7 11.91 29.17 -13.70
C PHE A 7 12.11 27.89 -14.50
N SER A 8 11.73 27.90 -15.78
CA SER A 8 11.82 26.72 -16.62
C SER A 8 12.15 27.09 -18.05
N GLN A 9 12.76 26.14 -18.76
CA GLN A 9 13.12 26.29 -20.17
C GLN A 9 13.02 24.96 -20.90
N SER A 10 12.68 25.00 -22.19
CA SER A 10 12.65 23.81 -23.04
C SER A 10 12.96 24.15 -24.49
N PHE A 11 13.74 23.30 -25.15
CA PHE A 11 14.03 23.44 -26.58
C PHE A 11 12.94 22.77 -27.40
N SER A 12 12.61 23.38 -28.55
CA SER A 12 11.80 22.70 -29.56
C SER A 12 12.49 21.42 -30.06
N PRO A 13 11.75 20.44 -30.58
CA PRO A 13 12.31 19.18 -31.11
C PRO A 13 13.36 19.37 -32.21
N CYS A 14 13.25 20.45 -32.99
CA CYS A 14 14.22 20.79 -34.02
C CYS A 14 15.39 21.64 -33.52
N SER A 15 15.47 21.92 -32.22
CA SER A 15 16.49 22.74 -31.56
C SER A 15 16.66 24.16 -32.13
N ARG A 16 15.66 24.67 -32.86
CA ARG A 16 15.68 26.04 -33.43
C ARG A 16 14.99 27.08 -32.55
N PHE A 17 14.14 26.65 -31.63
CA PHE A 17 13.41 27.54 -30.73
C PHE A 17 13.64 27.15 -29.27
N LEU A 18 13.63 28.16 -28.41
CA LEU A 18 13.68 28.03 -26.96
C LEU A 18 12.40 28.61 -26.37
N ALA A 19 11.72 27.84 -25.53
CA ALA A 19 10.66 28.32 -24.66
C ALA A 19 11.22 28.61 -23.28
N ALA A 20 10.84 29.75 -22.69
CA ALA A 20 11.18 30.12 -21.33
C ALA A 20 9.92 30.52 -20.56
N GLY A 21 9.70 29.90 -19.41
CA GLY A 21 8.56 30.13 -18.52
C GLY A 21 8.97 30.95 -17.30
N ASN A 22 8.15 31.94 -16.92
CA ASN A 22 8.48 32.85 -15.82
C ASN A 22 7.57 32.67 -14.57
N ASN A 23 7.92 33.40 -13.51
CA ASN A 23 7.16 33.47 -12.26
C ASN A 23 5.78 34.13 -12.36
N TYR A 24 5.45 34.75 -13.48
CA TYR A 24 4.13 35.32 -13.77
C TYR A 24 3.25 34.40 -14.61
N GLY A 25 3.67 33.17 -14.88
CA GLY A 25 2.88 32.24 -15.68
C GLY A 25 2.90 32.52 -17.18
N GLU A 26 3.84 33.35 -17.65
CA GLU A 26 4.01 33.63 -19.07
C GLU A 26 5.07 32.71 -19.67
N ILE A 27 4.85 32.36 -20.93
CA ILE A 27 5.83 31.65 -21.75
C ILE A 27 6.26 32.57 -22.88
N ALA A 28 7.57 32.72 -23.04
CA ALA A 28 8.21 33.43 -24.13
C ALA A 28 8.93 32.44 -25.06
N ILE A 29 8.71 32.58 -26.38
CA ILE A 29 9.33 31.75 -27.41
C ILE A 29 10.40 32.59 -28.12
N PHE A 30 11.61 32.05 -28.23
CA PHE A 30 12.75 32.69 -28.87
C PHE A 30 13.19 31.89 -30.10
N SER A 31 13.54 32.59 -31.18
CA SER A 31 14.23 32.01 -32.34
C SER A 31 15.73 31.97 -32.05
N LEU A 32 16.30 30.79 -31.87
CA LEU A 32 17.74 30.64 -31.60
C LEU A 32 18.58 31.00 -32.83
N CYS A 33 18.09 30.66 -34.03
CA CYS A 33 18.78 31.03 -35.27
C CYS A 33 18.88 32.55 -35.44
N SER A 34 17.86 33.31 -35.03
CA SER A 34 17.88 34.77 -35.09
C SER A 34 18.71 35.36 -33.96
N ALA A 35 18.54 34.86 -32.73
CA ALA A 35 19.19 35.40 -31.54
C ALA A 35 20.70 35.14 -31.49
N LEU A 36 21.17 34.06 -32.10
CA LEU A 36 22.58 33.61 -32.08
C LEU A 36 23.29 33.79 -33.43
N SER A 37 22.66 34.43 -34.43
CA SER A 37 23.32 34.72 -35.71
C SER A 37 24.47 35.73 -35.53
N PRO A 38 25.53 35.68 -36.36
CA PRO A 38 26.62 36.66 -36.31
C PRO A 38 26.15 38.12 -36.50
N GLU A 39 25.03 38.32 -37.19
CA GLU A 39 24.39 39.60 -37.45
C GLU A 39 23.28 39.95 -36.45
N ALA A 40 23.17 39.20 -35.34
CA ALA A 40 22.11 39.38 -34.36
C ALA A 40 22.11 40.79 -33.74
N THR A 41 20.93 41.39 -33.72
CA THR A 41 20.64 42.67 -33.06
C THR A 41 19.89 42.45 -31.74
N GLU A 42 19.74 43.49 -30.93
CA GLU A 42 18.87 43.43 -29.74
C GLU A 42 17.44 43.00 -30.06
N SER A 43 16.90 43.39 -31.23
CA SER A 43 15.57 42.95 -31.67
C SER A 43 15.54 41.46 -32.01
N SER A 44 16.65 40.89 -32.48
CA SER A 44 16.78 39.46 -32.81
C SER A 44 16.79 38.57 -31.56
N GLN A 45 17.12 39.14 -30.40
CA GLN A 45 17.12 38.48 -29.10
C GLN A 45 15.78 38.60 -28.36
N ARG A 46 14.81 39.33 -28.91
CA ARG A 46 13.46 39.42 -28.33
C ARG A 46 12.64 38.17 -28.66
N PRO A 47 11.66 37.81 -27.81
CA PRO A 47 10.79 36.69 -28.10
C PRO A 47 9.95 36.96 -29.35
N ILE A 48 9.73 35.93 -30.16
CA ILE A 48 8.84 35.97 -31.33
C ILE A 48 7.37 35.94 -30.93
N LEU A 49 7.08 35.39 -29.75
CA LEU A 49 5.76 35.26 -29.13
C LEU A 49 5.93 35.25 -27.60
N THR A 50 5.07 36.00 -26.91
CA THR A 50 4.88 35.90 -25.45
C THR A 50 3.40 35.76 -25.18
N PHE A 51 3.02 34.87 -24.27
CA PHE A 51 1.62 34.66 -23.90
C PHE A 51 1.49 34.16 -22.45
N LYS A 52 0.35 34.42 -21.83
CA LYS A 52 -0.02 33.90 -20.51
C LYS A 52 -0.47 32.45 -20.64
N ALA A 53 0.26 31.54 -20.01
CA ALA A 53 0.01 30.10 -20.03
C ALA A 53 -0.74 29.62 -18.78
N HIS A 54 -0.40 30.18 -17.62
CA HIS A 54 -0.93 29.81 -16.30
C HIS A 54 -1.20 31.05 -15.44
N GLU A 55 -2.11 30.94 -14.47
CA GLU A 55 -2.38 32.04 -13.51
C GLU A 55 -1.27 32.23 -12.46
N GLY A 56 -0.40 31.23 -12.29
CA GLY A 56 0.79 31.26 -11.42
C GLY A 56 2.08 30.89 -12.18
N PRO A 57 3.21 30.69 -11.47
CA PRO A 57 4.50 30.41 -12.08
C PRO A 57 4.51 29.19 -13.03
N VAL A 58 5.35 29.25 -14.06
CA VAL A 58 5.63 28.09 -14.94
C VAL A 58 6.86 27.34 -14.39
N PHE A 59 6.63 26.38 -13.51
CA PHE A 59 7.73 25.65 -12.84
C PHE A 59 8.40 24.61 -13.73
N SER A 60 7.69 24.05 -14.71
CA SER A 60 8.26 23.03 -15.58
C SER A 60 7.81 23.20 -17.03
N LEU A 61 8.77 23.08 -17.94
CA LEU A 61 8.56 23.06 -19.39
C LEU A 61 9.24 21.83 -19.96
N LEU A 62 8.54 21.12 -20.84
CA LEU A 62 9.05 19.91 -21.46
C LEU A 62 8.54 19.80 -22.90
N SER A 63 9.39 19.40 -23.84
CA SER A 63 8.98 19.24 -25.24
C SER A 63 8.82 17.78 -25.61
N THR A 64 7.73 17.48 -26.29
CA THR A 64 7.50 16.26 -27.08
C THR A 64 7.83 16.55 -28.54
N ASP A 65 7.74 15.54 -29.42
CA ASP A 65 7.99 15.67 -30.86
C ASP A 65 7.15 16.76 -31.56
N SER A 66 6.00 17.13 -31.02
CA SER A 66 5.09 18.12 -31.64
C SER A 66 4.58 19.21 -30.71
N GLN A 67 4.63 18.98 -29.40
CA GLN A 67 4.03 19.86 -28.40
C GLN A 67 5.04 20.30 -27.34
N LEU A 68 4.93 21.56 -26.93
CA LEU A 68 5.48 22.07 -25.68
C LEU A 68 4.46 21.80 -24.56
N LEU A 69 4.89 21.12 -23.51
CA LEU A 69 4.14 20.93 -22.28
C LEU A 69 4.61 21.94 -21.25
N SER A 70 3.67 22.54 -20.53
CA SER A 70 3.93 23.49 -19.45
C SER A 70 3.14 23.11 -18.22
N ALA A 71 3.78 23.09 -17.06
CA ALA A 71 3.13 22.89 -15.78
C ALA A 71 3.27 24.10 -14.86
N GLY A 72 2.17 24.41 -14.17
CA GLY A 72 2.05 25.49 -13.22
C GLY A 72 0.65 25.52 -12.62
N ASN A 73 0.51 25.99 -11.38
CA ASN A 73 -0.80 26.20 -10.74
C ASN A 73 -1.75 24.99 -10.79
N GLY A 74 -1.20 23.78 -10.62
CA GLY A 74 -1.95 22.52 -10.60
C GLY A 74 -2.51 22.02 -11.93
N GLU A 75 -2.05 22.59 -13.05
CA GLU A 75 -2.48 22.14 -14.37
C GLU A 75 -1.30 21.96 -15.32
N ILE A 76 -1.52 21.12 -16.33
CA ILE A 76 -0.60 20.85 -17.42
C ILE A 76 -1.31 21.25 -18.70
N SER A 77 -0.68 22.16 -19.44
CA SER A 77 -1.18 22.62 -20.73
C SER A 77 -0.19 22.25 -21.82
N ALA A 78 -0.71 21.85 -22.99
CA ALA A 78 0.08 21.54 -24.16
C ALA A 78 -0.16 22.53 -25.30
N TRP A 79 0.91 22.87 -26.00
CA TRP A 79 0.93 23.88 -27.05
C TRP A 79 1.61 23.28 -28.29
N ASN A 80 0.96 23.30 -29.45
CA ASN A 80 1.57 22.78 -30.68
C ASN A 80 2.69 23.72 -31.13
N TRP A 81 3.89 23.18 -31.35
CA TRP A 81 5.04 23.98 -31.81
C TRP A 81 4.78 24.66 -33.15
N SER A 82 4.05 24.00 -34.06
CA SER A 82 3.64 24.59 -35.35
C SER A 82 2.78 25.85 -35.21
N GLU A 83 1.93 25.90 -34.18
CA GLU A 83 1.09 27.06 -33.88
C GLU A 83 1.91 28.16 -33.21
N LEU A 84 2.74 27.80 -32.21
CA LEU A 84 3.57 28.75 -31.47
C LEU A 84 4.53 29.53 -32.39
N VAL A 85 5.18 28.85 -33.34
CA VAL A 85 6.11 29.48 -34.29
C VAL A 85 5.38 30.45 -35.23
N ASN A 86 4.11 30.19 -35.51
CA ASN A 86 3.22 31.06 -36.29
C ASN A 86 2.48 32.10 -35.42
N LYS A 87 2.96 32.34 -34.20
CA LYS A 87 2.39 33.29 -33.22
C LYS A 87 0.98 32.92 -32.73
N GLY A 88 0.54 31.67 -32.93
CA GLY A 88 -0.66 31.11 -32.31
C GLY A 88 -0.38 30.71 -30.86
N ASN A 89 -1.35 30.92 -29.97
CA ASN A 89 -1.22 30.67 -28.54
C ASN A 89 -2.45 29.95 -27.95
N LYS A 90 -3.10 29.09 -28.76
CA LYS A 90 -4.21 28.27 -28.28
C LYS A 90 -3.68 26.95 -27.75
N ALA A 91 -3.99 26.64 -26.50
CA ALA A 91 -3.67 25.33 -25.91
C ALA A 91 -4.37 24.22 -26.72
N ALA A 92 -3.62 23.17 -27.05
CA ALA A 92 -4.16 21.96 -27.66
C ALA A 92 -5.03 21.19 -26.66
N TRP A 93 -4.57 21.12 -25.41
CA TRP A 93 -5.31 20.56 -24.29
C TRP A 93 -4.77 21.09 -22.96
N THR A 94 -5.60 21.00 -21.92
CA THR A 94 -5.24 21.22 -20.53
C THR A 94 -5.76 20.06 -19.69
N ARG A 95 -4.94 19.56 -18.77
CA ARG A 95 -5.23 18.42 -17.89
C ARG A 95 -4.72 18.71 -16.48
N ARG A 96 -5.39 18.16 -15.49
CA ARG A 96 -5.01 18.27 -14.08
C ARG A 96 -5.14 16.92 -13.38
N PRO A 97 -4.20 16.56 -12.49
CA PRO A 97 -4.36 15.42 -11.62
C PRO A 97 -5.63 15.51 -10.76
N GLU A 98 -6.10 14.37 -10.27
CA GLU A 98 -7.16 14.35 -9.27
C GLU A 98 -6.58 14.67 -7.89
N TYR A 99 -6.84 15.89 -7.42
CA TYR A 99 -6.42 16.34 -6.10
C TYR A 99 -7.41 15.90 -5.00
N LYS A 100 -6.90 15.66 -3.79
CA LYS A 100 -7.71 15.27 -2.62
C LYS A 100 -8.76 16.33 -2.26
N SER A 101 -8.50 17.60 -2.55
CA SER A 101 -9.36 18.74 -2.25
C SER A 101 -9.47 19.66 -3.47
N SER A 102 -10.64 20.23 -3.68
CA SER A 102 -10.85 21.28 -4.69
C SER A 102 -10.50 22.69 -4.19
N LEU A 103 -10.25 22.85 -2.89
CA LEU A 103 -9.98 24.14 -2.26
C LEU A 103 -8.50 24.51 -2.31
N GLU A 104 -7.62 23.51 -2.37
CA GLU A 104 -6.17 23.68 -2.40
C GLU A 104 -5.66 23.00 -3.67
N ILE A 105 -5.33 23.81 -4.67
CA ILE A 105 -4.76 23.34 -5.94
C ILE A 105 -3.24 23.40 -5.77
N PRO A 106 -2.56 22.25 -5.62
CA PRO A 106 -1.13 22.21 -5.40
C PRO A 106 -0.38 22.61 -6.68
N GLU A 107 0.78 23.23 -6.51
CA GLU A 107 1.67 23.52 -7.64
C GLU A 107 2.24 22.23 -8.22
N ILE A 108 2.49 22.22 -9.53
CA ILE A 108 3.24 21.15 -10.20
C ILE A 108 4.63 21.66 -10.47
N ASN A 109 5.62 21.11 -9.77
CA ASN A 109 7.00 21.58 -9.79
C ASN A 109 7.84 20.87 -10.84
N ALA A 110 7.53 19.60 -11.14
CA ALA A 110 8.36 18.75 -11.96
C ALA A 110 7.55 17.89 -12.93
N MET A 111 8.07 17.73 -14.14
CA MET A 111 7.56 16.81 -15.16
C MET A 111 8.70 16.03 -15.79
N VAL A 112 8.46 14.76 -16.12
CA VAL A 112 9.38 13.96 -16.95
C VAL A 112 8.58 13.01 -17.85
N ILE A 113 9.00 12.86 -19.11
CA ILE A 113 8.39 11.88 -20.03
C ILE A 113 9.10 10.54 -19.86
N ASN A 114 8.29 9.49 -19.79
CA ASN A 114 8.74 8.13 -19.98
C ASN A 114 8.46 7.67 -21.42
N PRO A 115 9.49 7.59 -22.27
CA PRO A 115 9.31 7.20 -23.68
C PRO A 115 8.96 5.72 -23.84
N ARG A 116 9.25 4.86 -22.85
CA ARG A 116 9.02 3.41 -22.95
C ARG A 116 7.54 3.07 -23.04
N ASP A 117 6.70 3.82 -22.32
CA ASP A 117 5.26 3.57 -22.22
C ASP A 117 4.41 4.79 -22.56
N ASN A 118 5.02 5.81 -23.17
CA ASN A 118 4.38 7.06 -23.58
C ASN A 118 3.59 7.74 -22.46
N SER A 119 4.18 7.80 -21.26
CA SER A 119 3.58 8.43 -20.09
C SER A 119 4.32 9.69 -19.65
N LEU A 120 3.59 10.60 -19.03
CA LEU A 120 4.10 11.80 -18.36
C LEU A 120 4.01 11.60 -16.85
N LEU A 121 5.13 11.70 -16.17
CA LEU A 121 5.20 11.73 -14.72
C LEU A 121 5.22 13.17 -14.22
N VAL A 122 4.47 13.42 -13.16
CA VAL A 122 4.15 14.76 -12.68
C VAL A 122 4.27 14.77 -11.16
N GLY A 123 5.05 15.68 -10.59
CA GLY A 123 5.25 15.79 -9.14
C GLY A 123 5.15 17.24 -8.67
N GLY A 124 4.64 17.44 -7.46
CA GLY A 124 4.40 18.77 -6.92
C GLY A 124 4.00 18.81 -5.46
N GLY A 125 3.19 19.80 -5.09
CA GLY A 125 2.86 20.15 -3.70
C GLY A 125 1.81 19.26 -3.02
N ASP A 126 1.29 18.22 -3.68
CA ASP A 126 0.45 17.20 -3.01
C ASP A 126 1.23 15.96 -2.58
N ASN A 127 2.56 16.01 -2.72
CA ASN A 127 3.52 15.01 -2.29
C ASN A 127 3.39 13.67 -3.05
N ASN A 128 2.65 13.65 -4.16
CA ASN A 128 2.45 12.45 -4.98
C ASN A 128 3.09 12.61 -6.36
N ILE A 129 3.44 11.49 -6.97
CA ILE A 129 3.85 11.44 -8.38
C ILE A 129 2.70 10.86 -9.20
N HIS A 130 2.08 11.68 -10.03
CA HIS A 130 0.99 11.28 -10.91
C HIS A 130 1.53 10.81 -12.26
N ILE A 131 0.93 9.74 -12.78
CA ILE A 131 1.26 9.15 -14.08
C ILE A 131 0.09 9.39 -15.03
N MET A 132 0.34 10.20 -16.06
CA MET A 132 -0.61 10.48 -17.13
C MET A 132 -0.20 9.74 -18.40
N ASP A 133 -1.15 9.10 -19.05
CA ASP A 133 -0.96 8.54 -20.38
C ASP A 133 -1.08 9.64 -21.43
N LEU A 134 -0.04 9.83 -22.26
CA LEU A 134 -0.02 10.93 -23.23
C LEU A 134 -0.96 10.70 -24.42
N GLU A 135 -1.32 9.44 -24.71
CA GLU A 135 -2.21 9.11 -25.83
C GLU A 135 -3.69 9.39 -25.49
N SER A 136 -4.16 8.89 -24.35
CA SER A 136 -5.54 9.10 -23.87
C SER A 136 -5.71 10.41 -23.09
N GLY A 137 -4.63 10.97 -22.56
CA GLY A 137 -4.65 12.13 -21.65
C GLY A 137 -5.26 11.82 -20.28
N ALA A 138 -5.35 10.54 -19.90
CA ALA A 138 -5.92 10.10 -18.64
C ALA A 138 -4.82 9.91 -17.58
N PHE A 139 -5.08 10.37 -16.35
CA PHE A 139 -4.28 10.02 -15.18
C PHE A 139 -4.61 8.58 -14.76
N LYS A 140 -3.62 7.70 -14.83
CA LYS A 140 -3.79 6.26 -14.58
C LYS A 140 -3.53 5.88 -13.13
N MET A 141 -2.61 6.59 -12.47
CA MET A 141 -2.06 6.18 -11.18
C MET A 141 -1.37 7.35 -10.48
N ALA A 142 -1.31 7.30 -9.16
CA ALA A 142 -0.48 8.16 -8.33
C ALA A 142 0.41 7.31 -7.41
N MET A 143 1.70 7.62 -7.37
CA MET A 143 2.67 7.01 -6.45
C MET A 143 2.74 7.88 -5.20
N GLN A 144 2.39 7.30 -4.05
CA GLN A 144 2.33 7.98 -2.76
C GLN A 144 3.51 7.53 -1.90
N GLY A 145 4.06 8.44 -1.08
CA GLY A 145 5.06 8.08 -0.09
C GLY A 145 5.85 9.27 0.44
N HIS A 146 6.10 10.29 -0.39
CA HIS A 146 6.67 11.54 0.12
C HIS A 146 5.71 12.21 1.11
N THR A 147 6.29 12.86 2.12
CA THR A 147 5.51 13.56 3.16
C THR A 147 5.50 15.08 2.97
N ASP A 148 6.23 15.58 1.97
CA ASP A 148 6.31 17.00 1.61
C ASP A 148 6.53 17.17 0.09
N TYR A 149 6.70 18.42 -0.36
CA TYR A 149 6.65 18.84 -1.76
C TYR A 149 7.70 18.15 -2.61
N ILE A 150 7.29 17.63 -3.76
CA ILE A 150 8.23 17.09 -4.75
C ILE A 150 8.75 18.25 -5.59
N HIS A 151 10.07 18.41 -5.65
CA HIS A 151 10.73 19.49 -6.37
C HIS A 151 11.35 19.07 -7.69
N CYS A 152 11.73 17.80 -7.83
CA CYS A 152 12.34 17.29 -9.05
C CYS A 152 11.97 15.85 -9.33
N LEU A 153 11.95 15.51 -10.62
CA LEU A 153 11.78 14.16 -11.13
C LEU A 153 12.87 13.87 -12.14
N SER A 154 13.34 12.62 -12.17
CA SER A 154 14.26 12.11 -13.18
C SER A 154 13.87 10.69 -13.55
N LEU A 155 14.22 10.27 -14.77
CA LEU A 155 13.91 8.94 -15.26
C LEU A 155 15.20 8.18 -15.58
N ARG A 156 15.30 6.97 -15.07
CA ARG A 156 16.36 6.01 -15.41
C ARG A 156 15.83 5.03 -16.45
N GLU A 157 15.86 5.46 -17.72
CA GLU A 157 15.21 4.78 -18.85
C GLU A 157 15.54 3.28 -18.98
N ARG A 158 16.78 2.88 -18.69
CA ARG A 158 17.23 1.49 -18.80
C ARG A 158 16.45 0.57 -17.84
N GLU A 159 16.23 1.04 -16.62
CA GLU A 159 15.63 0.25 -15.53
C GLU A 159 14.14 0.55 -15.34
N GLY A 160 13.63 1.61 -15.98
CA GLY A 160 12.23 2.01 -15.87
C GLY A 160 11.90 2.58 -14.50
N GLU A 161 12.91 3.11 -13.81
CA GLU A 161 12.80 3.71 -12.49
C GLU A 161 12.63 5.23 -12.60
N VAL A 162 11.86 5.78 -11.69
CA VAL A 162 11.68 7.22 -11.52
C VAL A 162 12.41 7.61 -10.25
N LEU A 163 13.16 8.70 -10.28
CA LEU A 163 13.78 9.30 -9.11
C LEU A 163 13.03 10.58 -8.78
N SER A 164 12.77 10.81 -7.50
CA SER A 164 12.18 12.07 -7.02
C SER A 164 12.96 12.64 -5.86
N GLY A 165 13.09 13.96 -5.84
CA GLY A 165 13.61 14.71 -4.69
C GLY A 165 12.51 15.56 -4.07
N SER A 166 12.41 15.53 -2.74
CA SER A 166 11.34 16.16 -1.98
C SER A 166 11.87 17.05 -0.86
N GLU A 167 11.05 18.02 -0.46
CA GLU A 167 11.27 18.89 0.70
C GLU A 167 11.25 18.10 2.02
N ASP A 168 10.74 16.86 2.03
CA ASP A 168 10.81 15.96 3.19
C ASP A 168 12.23 15.48 3.53
N GLY A 169 13.23 15.93 2.76
CA GLY A 169 14.64 15.61 2.94
C GLY A 169 15.04 14.28 2.29
N SER A 170 14.13 13.58 1.60
CA SER A 170 14.41 12.31 0.95
C SER A 170 14.52 12.41 -0.57
N VAL A 171 15.33 11.50 -1.13
CA VAL A 171 15.28 11.12 -2.53
C VAL A 171 14.72 9.71 -2.61
N ARG A 172 13.71 9.49 -3.46
CA ARG A 172 13.05 8.19 -3.60
C ARG A 172 13.22 7.62 -5.01
N VAL A 173 13.28 6.28 -5.07
CA VAL A 173 13.31 5.50 -6.30
C VAL A 173 11.99 4.77 -6.43
N TRP A 174 11.32 4.92 -7.58
CA TRP A 174 10.02 4.32 -7.86
C TRP A 174 10.12 3.41 -9.08
N GLY A 175 9.59 2.19 -8.98
CA GLY A 175 9.55 1.22 -10.09
C GLY A 175 8.11 0.82 -10.44
N LYS A 176 7.84 0.63 -11.74
CA LYS A 176 6.51 0.22 -12.25
C LYS A 176 6.18 -1.27 -12.04
N THR A 177 7.23 -2.08 -11.87
CA THR A 177 7.24 -3.47 -11.40
C THR A 177 8.62 -3.65 -10.79
N GLY A 178 8.77 -3.31 -9.52
CA GLY A 178 10.04 -3.45 -8.82
C GLY A 178 10.31 -4.94 -8.61
N ALA A 179 10.81 -5.65 -9.63
CA ALA A 179 11.45 -6.94 -9.45
C ALA A 179 12.79 -6.68 -8.76
N VAL A 180 12.76 -6.38 -7.46
CA VAL A 180 13.99 -6.16 -6.69
C VAL A 180 14.71 -7.49 -6.62
N ARG A 181 15.94 -7.54 -7.15
CA ARG A 181 16.80 -8.73 -7.12
C ARG A 181 18.11 -8.37 -6.41
N GLY A 182 18.43 -9.11 -5.36
CA GLY A 182 19.61 -8.87 -4.52
C GLY A 182 19.31 -7.98 -3.32
N GLU A 183 20.35 -7.70 -2.53
CA GLU A 183 20.26 -6.95 -1.28
C GLU A 183 19.94 -5.46 -1.53
N THR A 184 18.77 -5.01 -1.03
CA THR A 184 18.39 -3.58 -1.05
C THR A 184 17.78 -3.14 0.27
N GLY A 185 17.97 -1.87 0.63
CA GLY A 185 17.39 -1.27 1.85
C GLY A 185 15.88 -1.06 1.76
N GLU A 186 15.44 0.13 1.34
CA GLU A 186 14.03 0.52 1.30
C GLU A 186 13.48 0.59 -0.13
N VAL A 187 12.25 0.08 -0.35
CA VAL A 187 11.60 -0.01 -1.65
C VAL A 187 10.23 0.64 -1.60
N TRP A 188 9.96 1.58 -2.52
CA TRP A 188 8.68 2.28 -2.63
C TRP A 188 8.06 2.10 -4.03
N GLY A 189 6.77 1.76 -4.11
CA GLY A 189 6.09 1.60 -5.40
C GLY A 189 4.59 1.38 -5.30
N CYS A 190 3.90 1.21 -6.43
CA CYS A 190 2.49 0.82 -6.42
C CYS A 190 2.33 -0.71 -6.44
N ILE A 191 3.18 -1.40 -7.19
CA ILE A 191 3.25 -2.86 -7.29
C ILE A 191 4.72 -3.26 -7.21
N VAL A 192 5.08 -4.02 -6.17
CA VAL A 192 6.46 -4.46 -5.91
C VAL A 192 6.53 -5.98 -5.91
N THR A 193 7.58 -6.53 -6.52
CA THR A 193 7.90 -7.96 -6.51
C THR A 193 9.33 -8.17 -6.02
N VAL A 194 9.53 -8.58 -4.79
CA VAL A 194 10.87 -8.87 -4.26
C VAL A 194 11.30 -10.29 -4.60
N ARG A 195 12.57 -10.46 -4.98
CA ARG A 195 13.27 -11.76 -5.08
C ARG A 195 14.65 -11.67 -4.42
N GLY A 196 14.82 -12.33 -3.28
CA GLY A 196 16.05 -12.27 -2.47
C GLY A 196 15.81 -11.51 -1.16
N GLU A 197 16.87 -10.88 -0.65
CA GLU A 197 16.87 -10.20 0.64
C GLU A 197 16.57 -8.71 0.48
N THR A 198 15.58 -8.16 1.18
CA THR A 198 15.33 -6.71 1.21
C THR A 198 14.95 -6.21 2.59
N GLY A 199 15.23 -4.94 2.90
CA GLY A 199 14.79 -4.30 4.14
C GLY A 199 13.28 -4.02 4.15
N GLU A 200 12.92 -2.75 3.96
CA GLU A 200 11.53 -2.30 4.05
C GLU A 200 10.87 -2.16 2.68
N VAL A 201 9.61 -2.58 2.55
CA VAL A 201 8.84 -2.49 1.30
C VAL A 201 7.52 -1.79 1.52
N TRP A 202 7.27 -0.75 0.74
CA TRP A 202 6.06 0.05 0.79
C TRP A 202 5.39 0.05 -0.58
N ALA A 203 4.29 -0.69 -0.74
CA ALA A 203 3.52 -0.65 -1.98
C ALA A 203 2.05 -1.05 -1.85
N GLY A 204 1.20 -0.60 -2.78
CA GLY A 204 -0.21 -1.02 -2.82
C GLY A 204 -0.39 -2.54 -2.95
N ILE A 205 0.43 -3.19 -3.78
CA ILE A 205 0.48 -4.65 -3.93
C ILE A 205 1.92 -5.11 -3.79
N VAL A 206 2.19 -6.05 -2.90
CA VAL A 206 3.53 -6.59 -2.64
C VAL A 206 3.53 -8.11 -2.83
N THR A 207 4.53 -8.61 -3.58
CA THR A 207 4.81 -10.04 -3.75
C THR A 207 6.27 -10.28 -3.37
N VAL A 208 6.57 -11.18 -2.44
CA VAL A 208 7.95 -11.43 -1.95
C VAL A 208 8.33 -12.89 -2.13
N TRP A 209 9.54 -13.13 -2.64
CA TRP A 209 10.19 -14.45 -2.66
C TRP A 209 11.58 -14.34 -2.04
N GLY A 210 11.72 -14.63 -0.75
CA GLY A 210 12.98 -14.49 -0.01
C GLY A 210 12.77 -13.88 1.37
N GLU A 211 13.79 -13.20 1.88
CA GLU A 211 13.80 -12.63 3.22
C GLU A 211 13.50 -11.14 3.17
N THR A 212 12.53 -10.68 3.98
CA THR A 212 12.22 -9.25 4.07
C THR A 212 12.09 -8.75 5.49
N GLY A 213 12.44 -7.48 5.71
CA GLY A 213 12.24 -6.83 7.00
C GLY A 213 10.76 -6.55 7.25
N ALA A 214 10.31 -5.35 6.90
CA ALA A 214 8.95 -4.90 7.14
C ALA A 214 8.24 -4.56 5.82
N VAL A 215 6.99 -4.99 5.66
CA VAL A 215 6.22 -4.80 4.43
C VAL A 215 4.89 -4.12 4.72
N TRP A 216 4.64 -3.01 4.04
CA TRP A 216 3.38 -2.29 4.06
C TRP A 216 2.71 -2.35 2.70
N GLY A 217 1.48 -2.86 2.65
CA GLY A 217 0.69 -2.81 1.43
C GLY A 217 -0.79 -3.11 1.56
N GLY A 218 -1.55 -2.87 0.50
CA GLY A 218 -2.98 -3.22 0.46
C GLY A 218 -3.18 -4.74 0.34
N ILE A 219 -2.42 -5.36 -0.57
CA ILE A 219 -2.39 -6.82 -0.78
C ILE A 219 -0.94 -7.28 -0.68
N VAL A 220 -0.66 -8.19 0.24
CA VAL A 220 0.70 -8.68 0.52
C VAL A 220 0.74 -10.20 0.39
N THR A 221 1.62 -10.71 -0.47
CA THR A 221 1.86 -12.15 -0.63
C THR A 221 3.34 -12.46 -0.47
N VAL A 222 3.68 -13.38 0.43
CA VAL A 222 5.06 -13.67 0.82
C VAL A 222 5.33 -15.18 0.74
N TRP A 223 6.48 -15.54 0.16
CA TRP A 223 7.10 -16.85 0.25
C TRP A 223 8.53 -16.71 0.77
N GLY A 224 8.76 -17.10 2.02
CA GLY A 224 10.05 -16.96 2.70
C GLY A 224 9.90 -16.34 4.09
N GLU A 225 11.00 -15.77 4.60
CA GLU A 225 11.07 -15.21 5.94
C GLU A 225 10.70 -13.73 5.94
N THR A 226 9.88 -13.27 6.88
CA THR A 226 9.56 -11.84 6.98
C THR A 226 9.36 -11.35 8.40
N GLY A 227 9.94 -10.20 8.74
CA GLY A 227 9.80 -9.59 10.07
C GLY A 227 8.35 -9.20 10.40
N ALA A 228 7.83 -8.17 9.74
CA ALA A 228 6.51 -7.62 10.06
C ALA A 228 5.71 -7.22 8.82
N LEU A 229 4.40 -7.51 8.83
CA LEU A 229 3.52 -7.33 7.68
C LEU A 229 2.30 -6.50 8.02
N TRP A 230 2.01 -5.48 7.22
CA TRP A 230 0.78 -4.70 7.28
C TRP A 230 0.05 -4.77 5.96
N GLY A 231 -1.20 -5.23 5.96
CA GLY A 231 -2.06 -5.04 4.80
C GLY A 231 -3.50 -5.46 4.88
N GLY A 232 -4.32 -5.01 3.93
CA GLY A 232 -5.74 -5.36 3.88
C GLY A 232 -5.95 -6.86 3.70
N ILE A 233 -5.20 -7.48 2.79
CA ILE A 233 -5.17 -8.91 2.53
C ILE A 233 -3.72 -9.39 2.61
N VAL A 234 -3.44 -10.34 3.50
CA VAL A 234 -2.09 -10.87 3.71
C VAL A 234 -2.09 -12.39 3.55
N THR A 235 -1.18 -12.89 2.73
CA THR A 235 -0.96 -14.32 2.48
C THR A 235 0.53 -14.63 2.66
N VAL A 236 0.88 -15.49 3.62
CA VAL A 236 2.29 -15.79 3.96
C VAL A 236 2.55 -17.27 3.95
N ARG A 237 3.61 -17.71 3.30
CA ARG A 237 4.11 -19.07 3.39
C ARG A 237 5.60 -19.06 3.74
N GLY A 238 5.90 -19.43 4.97
CA GLY A 238 7.24 -19.33 5.57
C GLY A 238 7.18 -18.67 6.93
N GLU A 239 8.34 -18.41 7.52
CA GLU A 239 8.45 -17.86 8.86
C GLU A 239 8.12 -16.38 8.87
N THR A 240 7.23 -15.94 9.75
CA THR A 240 6.98 -14.51 9.91
C THR A 240 6.81 -14.08 11.36
N GLY A 241 7.24 -12.86 11.68
CA GLY A 241 7.05 -12.29 13.01
C GLY A 241 5.59 -11.90 13.23
N ALA A 242 5.25 -10.65 12.95
CA ALA A 242 3.95 -10.08 13.27
C ALA A 242 3.17 -9.67 12.02
N VAL A 243 1.87 -10.01 11.96
CA VAL A 243 1.01 -9.72 10.81
C VAL A 243 -0.24 -8.96 11.24
N TRP A 244 -0.46 -7.81 10.63
CA TRP A 244 -1.66 -7.00 10.77
C TRP A 244 -2.42 -6.96 9.45
N GLY A 245 -3.67 -7.42 9.44
CA GLY A 245 -4.50 -7.25 8.27
C GLY A 245 -5.99 -7.47 8.40
N GLY A 246 -6.74 -7.20 7.33
CA GLY A 246 -8.17 -7.45 7.30
C GLY A 246 -8.47 -8.95 7.17
N ILE A 247 -7.84 -9.58 6.18
CA ILE A 247 -7.89 -11.01 5.90
C ILE A 247 -6.47 -11.55 5.91
N VAL A 248 -6.18 -12.50 6.79
CA VAL A 248 -4.84 -13.05 6.99
C VAL A 248 -4.87 -14.56 6.80
N THR A 249 -4.04 -15.07 5.90
CA THR A 249 -3.82 -16.51 5.72
C THR A 249 -2.34 -16.82 5.81
N VAL A 250 -1.94 -17.64 6.78
CA VAL A 250 -0.54 -18.00 7.01
C VAL A 250 -0.34 -19.51 7.03
N TRP A 251 0.82 -19.93 6.57
CA TRP A 251 1.34 -21.30 6.66
C TRP A 251 2.70 -21.26 7.36
N ASP A 252 3.03 -22.36 8.02
CA ASP A 252 4.30 -22.59 8.72
C ASP A 252 4.36 -21.84 10.07
N GLU A 253 5.47 -21.19 10.42
CA GLU A 253 5.65 -20.55 11.73
C GLU A 253 5.29 -19.06 11.72
N THR A 254 4.51 -18.60 12.69
CA THR A 254 4.15 -17.18 12.80
C THR A 254 4.08 -16.67 14.24
N GLY A 255 4.74 -15.55 14.54
CA GLY A 255 4.72 -14.95 15.87
C GLY A 255 3.32 -14.53 16.35
N ALA A 256 2.80 -13.42 15.83
CA ALA A 256 1.51 -12.88 16.27
C ALA A 256 0.67 -12.32 15.11
N LEU A 257 -0.64 -12.54 15.18
CA LEU A 257 -1.59 -12.25 14.11
C LEU A 257 -2.71 -11.35 14.62
N TRP A 258 -3.01 -10.30 13.86
CA TRP A 258 -4.18 -9.44 14.06
C TRP A 258 -4.98 -9.35 12.76
N GLY A 259 -6.26 -9.70 12.81
CA GLY A 259 -7.14 -9.39 11.70
C GLY A 259 -8.62 -9.68 11.84
N GLY A 260 -9.40 -9.26 10.84
CA GLY A 260 -10.84 -9.53 10.83
C GLY A 260 -11.14 -11.03 10.65
N ILE A 261 -10.50 -11.63 9.64
CA ILE A 261 -10.58 -13.06 9.33
C ILE A 261 -9.16 -13.62 9.30
N VAL A 262 -8.88 -14.61 10.15
CA VAL A 262 -7.55 -15.22 10.27
C VAL A 262 -7.63 -16.72 10.04
N THR A 263 -6.77 -17.21 9.14
CA THR A 263 -6.59 -18.64 8.86
C THR A 263 -5.13 -19.03 9.03
N VAL A 264 -4.86 -20.01 9.90
CA VAL A 264 -3.51 -20.47 10.24
C VAL A 264 -3.38 -21.95 9.91
N ARG A 265 -2.26 -22.32 9.28
CA ARG A 265 -1.84 -23.71 9.08
C ARG A 265 -0.37 -23.90 9.47
N GLY A 266 -0.12 -24.27 10.72
CA GLY A 266 1.22 -24.40 11.27
C GLY A 266 1.24 -23.96 12.73
N GLU A 267 2.35 -23.39 13.17
CA GLU A 267 2.58 -22.99 14.54
C GLU A 267 2.43 -21.48 14.67
N THR A 268 1.69 -21.02 15.68
CA THR A 268 1.59 -19.58 15.94
C THR A 268 1.52 -19.22 17.42
N GLY A 269 2.01 -18.04 17.78
CA GLY A 269 1.92 -17.52 19.13
C GLY A 269 0.50 -17.03 19.45
N GLU A 270 0.24 -15.76 19.17
CA GLU A 270 -1.03 -15.10 19.50
C GLU A 270 -1.86 -14.79 18.26
N VAL A 271 -3.16 -15.05 18.31
CA VAL A 271 -4.09 -14.72 17.22
C VAL A 271 -5.28 -13.93 17.72
N TRP A 272 -5.44 -12.73 17.17
CA TRP A 272 -6.53 -11.83 17.45
C TRP A 272 -7.39 -11.65 16.20
N GLY A 273 -8.66 -12.05 16.25
CA GLY A 273 -9.55 -11.73 15.14
C GLY A 273 -11.03 -11.97 15.31
N GLY A 274 -11.83 -11.46 14.37
CA GLY A 274 -13.28 -11.67 14.39
C GLY A 274 -13.66 -13.14 14.17
N ILE A 275 -13.09 -13.73 13.12
CA ILE A 275 -13.24 -15.14 12.75
C ILE A 275 -11.84 -15.76 12.65
N VAL A 276 -11.59 -16.80 13.45
CA VAL A 276 -10.27 -17.43 13.55
C VAL A 276 -10.41 -18.93 13.27
N THR A 277 -9.63 -19.43 12.31
CA THR A 277 -9.54 -20.86 12.00
C THR A 277 -8.08 -21.32 12.02
N VAL A 278 -7.79 -22.34 12.81
CA VAL A 278 -6.42 -22.83 13.04
C VAL A 278 -6.33 -24.33 12.79
N TRP A 279 -5.29 -24.74 12.07
CA TRP A 279 -4.82 -26.11 11.98
C TRP A 279 -3.35 -26.20 12.38
N GLY A 280 -3.06 -26.74 13.56
CA GLY A 280 -1.69 -26.82 14.09
C GLY A 280 -1.63 -26.41 15.56
N GLU A 281 -0.48 -25.89 15.98
CA GLU A 281 -0.22 -25.51 17.37
C GLU A 281 -0.42 -24.02 17.56
N THR A 282 -1.02 -23.61 18.67
CA THR A 282 -1.19 -22.18 18.97
C THR A 282 -1.06 -21.84 20.44
N GLY A 283 -0.39 -20.74 20.75
CA GLY A 283 -0.31 -20.22 22.12
C GLY A 283 -1.68 -19.76 22.63
N ALA A 284 -2.21 -18.67 22.07
CA ALA A 284 -3.48 -18.09 22.52
C ALA A 284 -4.31 -17.50 21.39
N LEU A 285 -5.63 -17.70 21.48
CA LEU A 285 -6.61 -17.28 20.49
C LEU A 285 -7.66 -16.36 21.13
N TRP A 286 -7.94 -15.25 20.47
CA TRP A 286 -9.03 -14.34 20.80
C TRP A 286 -9.88 -14.08 19.57
N GLY A 287 -11.18 -14.40 19.64
CA GLY A 287 -12.08 -14.00 18.59
C GLY A 287 -13.57 -14.17 18.81
N GLY A 288 -14.37 -13.66 17.88
CA GLY A 288 -15.82 -13.84 17.93
C GLY A 288 -16.22 -15.30 17.67
N ILE A 289 -15.68 -15.86 16.59
CA ILE A 289 -15.87 -17.26 16.18
C ILE A 289 -14.49 -17.90 16.05
N VAL A 290 -14.24 -18.97 16.79
CA VAL A 290 -12.94 -19.67 16.81
C VAL A 290 -13.13 -21.14 16.48
N THR A 291 -12.40 -21.62 15.49
CA THR A 291 -12.33 -23.04 15.12
C THR A 291 -10.88 -23.52 15.18
N VAL A 292 -10.61 -24.53 15.99
CA VAL A 292 -9.26 -25.07 16.21
C VAL A 292 -9.23 -26.54 15.88
N ARG A 293 -8.17 -26.96 15.19
CA ARG A 293 -7.81 -28.36 15.06
C ARG A 293 -6.30 -28.55 15.30
N GLY A 294 -5.94 -29.08 16.45
CA GLY A 294 -4.56 -29.24 16.90
C GLY A 294 -4.44 -28.92 18.38
N GLU A 295 -3.27 -28.46 18.80
CA GLU A 295 -2.97 -28.14 20.20
C GLU A 295 -3.07 -26.64 20.43
N THR A 296 -3.69 -26.21 21.53
CA THR A 296 -3.80 -24.79 21.84
C THR A 296 -3.69 -24.50 23.32
N GLY A 297 -2.96 -23.46 23.72
CA GLY A 297 -2.89 -23.06 25.12
C GLY A 297 -4.20 -22.49 25.63
N VAL A 298 -4.62 -21.35 25.08
CA VAL A 298 -5.79 -20.59 25.56
C VAL A 298 -6.70 -20.20 24.41
N VAL A 299 -8.01 -20.35 24.57
CA VAL A 299 -9.01 -19.93 23.60
C VAL A 299 -10.08 -19.06 24.25
N TRP A 300 -10.26 -17.85 23.71
CA TRP A 300 -11.35 -16.94 24.05
C TRP A 300 -12.23 -16.70 22.84
N GLY A 301 -13.53 -16.98 22.96
CA GLY A 301 -14.45 -16.47 21.96
C GLY A 301 -15.94 -16.63 22.21
N GLY A 302 -16.75 -15.99 21.38
CA GLY A 302 -18.21 -16.10 21.48
C GLY A 302 -18.71 -17.51 21.15
N ILE A 303 -18.25 -18.04 20.02
CA ILE A 303 -18.52 -19.40 19.55
C ILE A 303 -17.19 -20.10 19.33
N VAL A 304 -16.97 -21.21 20.03
CA VAL A 304 -15.71 -21.94 20.03
C VAL A 304 -15.94 -23.39 19.63
N THR A 305 -15.20 -23.86 18.63
CA THR A 305 -15.15 -25.26 18.21
C THR A 305 -13.71 -25.75 18.25
N VAL A 306 -13.41 -26.74 19.07
CA VAL A 306 -12.06 -27.29 19.25
C VAL A 306 -12.05 -28.77 18.93
N ARG A 307 -11.02 -29.20 18.19
CA ARG A 307 -10.70 -30.61 17.99
C ARG A 307 -9.22 -30.88 18.21
N GLY A 308 -8.87 -31.43 19.36
CA GLY A 308 -7.49 -31.67 19.78
C GLY A 308 -7.33 -31.37 21.26
N GLU A 309 -6.13 -30.96 21.66
CA GLU A 309 -5.79 -30.68 23.05
C GLU A 309 -5.86 -29.18 23.32
N THR A 310 -6.45 -28.78 24.43
CA THR A 310 -6.49 -27.36 24.79
C THR A 310 -6.30 -27.12 26.28
N GLY A 311 -5.47 -26.14 26.65
CA GLY A 311 -5.25 -25.79 28.05
C GLY A 311 -6.52 -25.22 28.69
N ALA A 312 -7.01 -24.10 28.17
CA ALA A 312 -8.20 -23.44 28.71
C ALA A 312 -9.07 -22.79 27.63
N VAL A 313 -10.39 -22.91 27.78
CA VAL A 313 -11.39 -22.40 26.84
C VAL A 313 -12.43 -21.54 27.54
N TRP A 314 -12.65 -20.32 27.04
CA TRP A 314 -13.74 -19.44 27.43
C TRP A 314 -14.63 -19.15 26.24
N GLY A 315 -15.94 -19.37 26.38
CA GLY A 315 -16.88 -18.86 25.39
C GLY A 315 -18.36 -18.94 25.69
N GLY A 316 -19.18 -18.31 24.85
CA GLY A 316 -20.63 -18.36 24.99
C GLY A 316 -21.18 -19.74 24.63
N ILE A 317 -20.79 -20.24 23.46
CA ILE A 317 -21.14 -21.57 22.93
C ILE A 317 -19.84 -22.31 22.65
N VAL A 318 -19.63 -23.46 23.28
CA VAL A 318 -18.36 -24.20 23.20
C VAL A 318 -18.64 -25.64 22.81
N THR A 319 -17.96 -26.12 21.77
CA THR A 319 -17.96 -27.53 21.35
C THR A 319 -16.54 -28.06 21.30
N VAL A 320 -16.25 -29.15 22.01
CA VAL A 320 -14.90 -29.72 22.13
C VAL A 320 -14.91 -31.21 21.78
N TRP A 321 -13.93 -31.62 20.98
CA TRP A 321 -13.57 -33.02 20.75
C TRP A 321 -12.08 -33.25 21.07
N GLY A 322 -11.79 -33.84 22.22
CA GLY A 322 -10.42 -34.08 22.68
C GLY A 322 -10.25 -33.75 24.15
N GLU A 323 -9.03 -33.35 24.53
CA GLU A 323 -8.65 -33.08 25.91
C GLU A 323 -8.72 -31.59 26.20
N THR A 324 -9.27 -31.20 27.35
CA THR A 324 -9.30 -29.80 27.77
C THR A 324 -9.02 -29.64 29.26
N GLY A 325 -8.05 -28.81 29.62
CA GLY A 325 -7.73 -28.57 31.03
C GLY A 325 -8.88 -27.92 31.77
N ALA A 326 -9.31 -26.74 31.31
CA ALA A 326 -10.41 -26.00 31.92
C ALA A 326 -11.34 -25.34 30.89
N LEU A 327 -12.64 -25.37 31.13
CA LEU A 327 -13.64 -24.90 30.18
C LEU A 327 -14.72 -24.07 30.87
N TRP A 328 -14.93 -22.85 30.39
CA TRP A 328 -16.01 -21.96 30.79
C TRP A 328 -16.93 -21.65 29.62
N GLY A 329 -18.24 -21.90 29.76
CA GLY A 329 -19.18 -21.35 28.79
C GLY A 329 -20.66 -21.44 29.09
N GLY A 330 -21.46 -20.70 28.32
CA GLY A 330 -22.92 -20.69 28.50
C GLY A 330 -23.56 -22.02 28.11
N ILE A 331 -23.28 -22.47 26.88
CA ILE A 331 -23.73 -23.73 26.31
C ILE A 331 -22.50 -24.54 25.91
N VAL A 332 -22.35 -25.73 26.47
CA VAL A 332 -21.13 -26.53 26.35
C VAL A 332 -21.46 -27.94 25.88
N THR A 333 -20.78 -28.41 24.84
CA THR A 333 -20.79 -29.80 24.37
C THR A 333 -19.37 -30.34 24.35
N VAL A 334 -19.09 -31.38 25.14
CA VAL A 334 -17.76 -32.01 25.20
C VAL A 334 -17.85 -33.47 24.82
N ARG A 335 -16.88 -33.92 24.02
CA ARG A 335 -16.59 -35.33 23.81
C ARG A 335 -15.09 -35.59 23.94
N GLY A 336 -14.70 -36.17 25.07
CA GLY A 336 -13.30 -36.40 25.43
C GLY A 336 -13.10 -36.17 26.92
N GLU A 337 -11.90 -35.77 27.31
CA GLU A 337 -11.51 -35.58 28.71
C GLU A 337 -11.51 -34.10 29.06
N THR A 338 -12.02 -33.75 30.25
CA THR A 338 -12.00 -32.36 30.73
C THR A 338 -11.64 -32.29 32.20
N GLY A 339 -10.65 -31.49 32.57
CA GLY A 339 -10.25 -31.32 33.97
C GLY A 339 -11.35 -30.64 34.78
N ALA A 340 -11.69 -29.40 34.44
CA ALA A 340 -12.72 -28.63 35.11
C ALA A 340 -13.65 -27.92 34.12
N LEU A 341 -14.97 -28.00 34.34
CA LEU A 341 -15.98 -27.48 33.43
C LEU A 341 -17.00 -26.63 34.18
N TRP A 342 -17.17 -25.37 33.77
CA TRP A 342 -18.22 -24.47 34.21
C TRP A 342 -19.15 -24.14 33.05
N GLY A 343 -20.45 -24.41 33.19
CA GLY A 343 -21.40 -23.88 32.21
C GLY A 343 -22.88 -23.90 32.55
N GLY A 344 -23.67 -23.15 31.80
CA GLY A 344 -25.12 -23.05 32.01
C GLY A 344 -25.83 -24.33 31.60
N ILE A 345 -25.67 -24.72 30.34
CA ILE A 345 -26.22 -25.95 29.75
C ILE A 345 -25.06 -26.81 29.26
N VAL A 346 -24.91 -28.01 29.80
CA VAL A 346 -23.74 -28.86 29.56
C VAL A 346 -24.15 -30.25 29.09
N THR A 347 -23.57 -30.69 27.98
CA THR A 347 -23.62 -32.08 27.50
C THR A 347 -22.22 -32.65 27.43
N VAL A 348 -21.93 -33.71 28.19
CA VAL A 348 -20.62 -34.36 28.22
C VAL A 348 -20.73 -35.82 27.77
N ARG A 349 -19.79 -36.25 26.92
CA ARG A 349 -19.54 -37.65 26.61
C ARG A 349 -18.04 -37.97 26.77
N GLY A 350 -17.66 -38.49 27.92
CA GLY A 350 -16.27 -38.78 28.27
C GLY A 350 -16.02 -38.57 29.75
N GLU A 351 -14.79 -38.26 30.12
CA GLU A 351 -14.38 -38.11 31.51
C GLU A 351 -14.33 -36.62 31.91
N THR A 352 -14.82 -36.29 33.10
CA THR A 352 -14.73 -34.93 33.62
C THR A 352 -14.35 -34.92 35.10
N GLY A 353 -13.26 -34.21 35.45
CA GLY A 353 -12.79 -34.14 36.83
C GLY A 353 -13.80 -33.45 37.75
N ALA A 354 -14.09 -32.18 37.47
CA ALA A 354 -15.06 -31.39 38.22
C ALA A 354 -16.00 -30.60 37.28
N LEU A 355 -17.30 -30.65 37.57
CA LEU A 355 -18.35 -30.12 36.72
C LEU A 355 -19.31 -29.23 37.53
N TRP A 356 -19.44 -27.97 37.11
CA TRP A 356 -20.42 -27.01 37.61
C TRP A 356 -21.38 -26.63 36.49
N GLY A 357 -22.67 -26.85 36.69
CA GLY A 357 -23.63 -26.31 35.73
C GLY A 357 -25.09 -26.26 36.13
N GLY A 358 -25.86 -25.51 35.34
CA GLY A 358 -27.30 -25.32 35.58
C GLY A 358 -28.11 -26.55 35.17
N ILE A 359 -27.98 -26.95 33.90
CA ILE A 359 -28.63 -28.11 33.28
C ILE A 359 -27.54 -29.02 32.71
N VAL A 360 -27.45 -30.24 33.23
CA VAL A 360 -26.33 -31.15 32.92
C VAL A 360 -26.82 -32.50 32.39
N THR A 361 -26.23 -32.97 31.29
CA THR A 361 -26.39 -34.33 30.75
C THR A 361 -25.01 -34.97 30.56
N VAL A 362 -24.74 -36.10 31.24
CA VAL A 362 -23.44 -36.79 31.21
C VAL A 362 -23.60 -38.21 30.70
N ARG A 363 -22.72 -38.63 29.80
CA ARG A 363 -22.51 -40.02 29.38
C ARG A 363 -21.02 -40.36 29.49
N GLY A 364 -20.59 -40.76 30.69
CA GLY A 364 -19.21 -41.09 31.02
C GLY A 364 -18.95 -40.94 32.52
N GLU A 365 -17.69 -40.79 32.92
CA GLU A 365 -17.30 -40.66 34.32
C GLU A 365 -17.20 -39.18 34.73
N THR A 366 -17.64 -38.85 35.95
CA THR A 366 -17.50 -37.49 36.49
C THR A 366 -17.12 -37.57 37.96
N GLY A 367 -16.01 -36.91 38.34
CA GLY A 367 -15.48 -36.96 39.70
C GLY A 367 -16.35 -36.19 40.70
N ALA A 368 -16.52 -34.88 40.49
CA ALA A 368 -17.38 -34.03 41.32
C ALA A 368 -18.39 -33.26 40.45
N LEU A 369 -19.68 -33.30 40.83
CA LEU A 369 -20.78 -32.64 40.11
C LEU A 369 -21.54 -31.68 41.03
N TRP A 370 -21.70 -30.43 40.57
CA TRP A 370 -22.44 -29.37 41.27
C TRP A 370 -23.47 -28.75 40.33
N GLY A 371 -24.77 -28.96 40.57
CA GLY A 371 -25.81 -28.39 39.70
C GLY A 371 -27.17 -29.07 39.66
N GLY A 372 -28.06 -28.52 38.84
CA GLY A 372 -29.42 -29.02 38.61
C GLY A 372 -29.44 -30.18 37.61
N ILE A 373 -29.70 -31.40 38.11
CA ILE A 373 -29.68 -32.62 37.29
C ILE A 373 -31.00 -32.77 36.52
N ARG A 374 -30.93 -33.08 35.23
CA ARG A 374 -31.98 -33.85 34.54
C ARG A 374 -31.36 -35.18 34.12
N PRO A 375 -31.86 -36.33 34.62
CA PRO A 375 -31.36 -37.62 34.16
C PRO A 375 -31.65 -37.80 32.67
N ALA A 376 -30.74 -38.47 31.98
CA ALA A 376 -30.95 -38.96 30.62
C ALA A 376 -31.86 -40.20 30.62
#